data_AF-A0A942RSN7-F1
#
_entry.id   AF-A0A942RSN7-F1
#
_cell.length_a   1.000
_cell.length_b   1.000
_cell.length_c   1.000
_cell.angle_alpha   90.00
_cell.angle_beta   90.00
_cell.angle_gamma   90.00
#
_symmetry.space_group_name_H-M   'P 1'
#
loop_
_entity.id
_entity.type
_entity.pdbx_description
1 polymer ?
#
loop_
_entity_poly.entity_id
_entity_poly.type
_entity_poly.pdbx_seq_one_letter_code
_entity_poly.pdbx_strand_id
1 'polypeptide(L)'
;MTAVIIILVIIVALALFLVSIYNSLIELRNRVKNAWSQIDVQLKRRHDLIPNLIETVKGYMKHEREIMENITKYRSQAMDAGSVGEKAKAESLLSGALGQLRVQIENYPDLKANQNFLALQEELTGTENRISFSRQAYNDQVLFFNNKIQMFPSNIVAGMFGFKEEEFFQIEDPKEKEVPKVSFS
;
A
#
# COMPACT_ATOMS: atom_id res chain seq x y z
N MET A 1 -16.54 41.15 -37.94
CA MET A 1 -16.19 41.51 -36.54
C MET A 1 -16.87 40.59 -35.53
N THR A 2 -18.19 40.42 -35.57
CA THR A 2 -18.94 39.51 -34.68
C THR A 2 -18.50 38.04 -34.77
N ALA A 3 -18.34 37.49 -35.97
CA ALA A 3 -17.87 36.10 -36.15
C ALA A 3 -16.47 35.86 -35.55
N VAL A 4 -15.56 36.83 -35.68
CA VAL A 4 -14.21 36.77 -35.10
C VAL A 4 -14.28 36.79 -33.58
N ILE A 5 -15.14 37.63 -33.00
CA ILE A 5 -15.36 37.68 -31.55
C ILE A 5 -15.92 36.35 -31.03
N ILE A 6 -16.89 35.75 -31.74
CA ILE A 6 -17.47 34.44 -31.38
C ILE A 6 -16.40 33.35 -31.37
N ILE A 7 -15.57 33.27 -32.41
CA ILE A 7 -14.48 32.29 -32.50
C ILE A 7 -13.49 32.49 -31.33
N LEU A 8 -13.14 33.74 -31.03
CA LEU A 8 -12.19 34.06 -29.97
C LEU A 8 -12.74 33.68 -28.59
N VAL A 9 -14.03 33.93 -28.33
CA VAL A 9 -14.72 33.51 -27.11
C VAL A 9 -14.73 31.98 -26.97
N ILE A 10 -15.00 31.24 -28.05
CA ILE A 10 -14.98 29.77 -28.04
C ILE A 10 -13.58 29.24 -27.71
N ILE A 11 -12.53 29.82 -28.31
CA ILE A 11 -11.14 29.42 -28.04
C ILE A 11 -10.79 29.67 -26.58
N VAL A 12 -11.15 30.83 -26.03
CA VAL A 12 -10.90 31.15 -24.61
C VAL A 12 -11.65 30.19 -23.69
N ALA A 13 -12.92 29.89 -23.99
CA ALA A 13 -13.70 28.93 -23.21
C ALA A 13 -13.08 27.53 -23.24
N LEU A 14 -12.61 27.07 -24.40
CA LEU A 14 -11.94 25.78 -24.55
C LEU A 14 -10.60 25.74 -23.79
N ALA A 15 -9.82 26.82 -23.84
CA ALA A 15 -8.57 26.93 -23.09
C ALA A 15 -8.81 26.87 -21.58
N LEU A 16 -9.78 27.62 -21.05
CA LEU A 16 -10.15 27.57 -19.63
C LEU A 16 -10.64 26.17 -19.21
N PHE A 17 -11.37 25.49 -20.09
CA PHE A 17 -11.82 24.12 -19.85
C PHE A 17 -10.66 23.14 -19.74
N LEU A 18 -9.68 23.20 -20.65
CA LEU A 18 -8.48 22.36 -20.60
C LEU A 18 -7.64 22.61 -19.34
N VAL A 19 -7.46 23.88 -18.95
CA VAL A 19 -6.74 24.25 -17.72
C VAL A 19 -7.45 23.69 -16.48
N SER A 20 -8.78 23.75 -16.44
CA SER A 20 -9.58 23.18 -15.34
C SER A 20 -9.38 21.67 -15.20
N ILE A 21 -9.44 20.92 -16.32
CA ILE A 21 -9.18 19.47 -16.32
C ILE A 21 -7.76 19.17 -15.85
N TYR A 22 -6.76 19.87 -16.40
CA TYR A 22 -5.36 19.65 -16.04
C TYR A 22 -5.12 19.87 -14.53
N ASN A 23 -5.64 20.95 -13.96
CA ASN A 23 -5.52 21.23 -12.53
C ASN A 23 -6.21 20.16 -11.68
N SER A 24 -7.38 19.67 -12.09
CA SER A 24 -8.08 18.56 -11.41
C SER A 24 -7.27 17.26 -11.44
N LEU A 25 -6.62 16.95 -12.57
CA LEU A 25 -5.74 15.77 -12.68
C LEU A 25 -4.49 15.87 -11.79
N ILE A 26 -3.88 17.06 -11.71
CA ILE A 26 -2.75 17.31 -10.81
C ILE A 26 -3.17 17.17 -9.34
N GLU A 27 -4.35 17.68 -8.99
CA GLU A 27 -4.89 17.55 -7.63
C GLU A 27 -5.06 16.09 -7.24
N LEU A 28 -5.70 15.28 -8.10
CA LEU A 28 -5.90 13.84 -7.84
C LEU A 28 -4.57 13.10 -7.73
N ARG A 29 -3.59 13.38 -8.60
CA ARG A 29 -2.24 12.80 -8.50
C ARG A 29 -1.59 13.13 -7.15
N ASN A 30 -1.72 14.37 -6.68
CA ASN A 30 -1.17 14.78 -5.38
C ASN A 30 -1.89 14.09 -4.22
N ARG A 31 -3.21 13.85 -4.33
CA ARG A 31 -3.97 13.07 -3.34
C ARG A 31 -3.49 11.62 -3.25
N VAL A 32 -3.23 10.96 -4.39
CA VAL A 32 -2.64 9.62 -4.44
C VAL A 32 -1.28 9.59 -3.75
N LYS A 33 -0.39 10.53 -4.08
CA LYS A 33 0.95 10.64 -3.45
C LYS A 33 0.85 10.89 -1.94
N ASN A 34 -0.05 11.75 -1.51
CA ASN A 34 -0.28 12.02 -0.10
C ASN A 34 -0.77 10.75 0.63
N ALA A 35 -1.76 10.06 0.08
CA ALA A 35 -2.27 8.81 0.65
C ALA A 35 -1.17 7.72 0.72
N TRP A 36 -0.31 7.64 -0.30
CA TRP A 36 0.85 6.74 -0.29
C TRP A 36 1.85 7.07 0.83
N SER A 37 2.15 8.35 1.04
CA SER A 37 3.06 8.77 2.11
C SER A 37 2.58 8.35 3.50
N GLN A 38 1.25 8.33 3.73
CA GLN A 38 0.69 7.85 4.98
C GLN A 38 0.95 6.35 5.19
N ILE A 39 0.85 5.55 4.13
CA ILE A 39 1.21 4.13 4.17
C ILE A 39 2.70 3.97 4.45
N ASP A 40 3.56 4.66 3.71
CA ASP A 40 5.02 4.52 3.80
C ASP A 40 5.55 4.81 5.22
N VAL A 41 4.98 5.82 5.91
CA VAL A 41 5.30 6.11 7.32
C VAL A 41 4.95 4.93 8.24
N GLN A 42 3.80 4.28 8.04
CA GLN A 42 3.41 3.14 8.86
C GLN A 42 4.24 1.88 8.53
N LEU A 43 4.55 1.64 7.25
CA LEU A 43 5.44 0.55 6.84
C LEU A 43 6.81 0.71 7.49
N LYS A 44 7.38 1.92 7.44
CA LYS A 44 8.65 2.22 8.08
C LYS A 44 8.60 1.96 9.59
N ARG A 45 7.56 2.43 10.29
CA ARG A 45 7.38 2.14 11.72
C ARG A 45 7.35 0.64 11.99
N ARG A 46 6.63 -0.13 11.16
CA ARG A 46 6.57 -1.59 11.28
C ARG A 46 7.96 -2.21 11.13
N HIS A 47 8.74 -1.77 10.15
CA HIS A 47 10.10 -2.26 9.93
C HIS A 47 11.07 -1.89 11.03
N ASP A 48 10.91 -0.72 11.65
CA ASP A 48 11.73 -0.23 12.75
C ASP A 48 11.46 -1.00 14.07
N LEU A 49 10.24 -1.52 14.26
CA LEU A 49 9.86 -2.32 15.44
C LEU A 49 10.36 -3.78 15.38
N ILE A 50 10.57 -4.33 14.18
CA ILE A 50 10.93 -5.75 13.99
C ILE A 50 12.25 -6.15 14.65
N PRO A 51 13.36 -5.38 14.57
CA PRO A 51 14.59 -5.74 15.26
C PRO A 51 14.40 -5.91 16.77
N ASN A 52 13.65 -5.02 17.41
CA ASN A 52 13.34 -5.09 18.84
C ASN A 52 12.46 -6.31 19.18
N LEU A 53 11.50 -6.65 18.31
CA LEU A 53 10.71 -7.87 18.42
C LEU A 53 11.62 -9.11 18.37
N ILE A 54 12.52 -9.18 17.39
CA ILE A 54 13.43 -10.31 17.19
C ILE A 54 14.35 -10.47 18.41
N GLU A 55 14.95 -9.40 18.92
CA GLU A 55 15.81 -9.48 20.11
C GLU A 55 15.05 -9.96 21.35
N THR A 56 13.81 -9.49 21.53
CA THR A 56 12.94 -9.96 22.63
C THR A 56 12.63 -11.45 22.48
N VAL A 57 12.29 -11.90 21.27
CA VAL A 57 11.96 -13.30 20.97
C VAL A 57 13.17 -14.22 21.11
N LYS A 58 14.36 -13.80 20.66
CA LYS A 58 15.62 -14.56 20.73
C LYS A 58 15.98 -14.99 22.15
N GLY A 59 15.64 -14.18 23.16
CA GLY A 59 15.88 -14.51 24.56
C GLY A 59 15.15 -15.78 25.02
N TYR A 60 13.99 -16.07 24.43
CA TYR A 60 13.09 -17.16 24.83
C TYR A 60 13.05 -18.30 23.80
N MET A 61 13.04 -18.00 22.50
CA MET A 61 12.81 -18.94 21.40
C MET A 61 14.12 -19.31 20.68
N LYS A 62 15.08 -19.90 21.41
CA LYS A 62 16.43 -20.19 20.90
C LYS A 62 16.49 -21.21 19.75
N HIS A 63 15.48 -22.07 19.63
CA HIS A 63 15.43 -23.13 18.61
C HIS A 63 14.69 -22.70 17.34
N GLU A 64 14.02 -21.54 17.34
CA GLU A 64 13.14 -21.06 16.26
C GLU A 64 13.88 -20.14 15.27
N ARG A 65 15.09 -20.55 14.87
CA ARG A 65 15.96 -19.72 14.01
C ARG A 65 15.35 -19.44 12.65
N GLU A 66 14.73 -20.45 12.04
CA GLU A 66 14.13 -20.34 10.71
C GLU A 66 13.05 -19.24 10.66
N ILE A 67 12.20 -19.14 11.69
CA ILE A 67 11.16 -18.10 11.77
C ILE A 67 11.80 -16.71 11.84
N MET A 68 12.81 -16.54 12.69
CA MET A 68 13.49 -15.24 12.85
C MET A 68 14.27 -14.83 11.60
N GLU A 69 14.89 -15.77 10.90
CA GLU A 69 15.56 -15.56 9.62
C GLU A 69 14.57 -15.15 8.53
N ASN A 70 13.41 -15.82 8.46
CA ASN A 70 12.34 -15.47 7.53
C ASN A 70 11.81 -14.06 7.78
N ILE A 71 11.54 -13.67 9.02
CA ILE A 71 11.11 -12.30 9.37
C ILE A 71 12.17 -11.27 8.95
N THR A 72 13.44 -11.54 9.24
CA THR A 72 14.55 -10.64 8.88
C THR A 72 14.67 -10.49 7.36
N LYS A 73 14.58 -11.60 6.64
CA LYS A 73 14.63 -11.64 5.17
C LYS A 73 13.47 -10.86 4.56
N TYR A 74 12.23 -11.13 4.99
CA TYR A 74 11.06 -10.45 4.44
C TYR A 74 11.02 -8.97 4.81
N ARG A 75 11.53 -8.58 5.99
CA ARG A 75 11.75 -7.16 6.32
C ARG A 75 12.69 -6.50 5.32
N SER A 76 13.86 -7.10 5.03
CA SER A 76 14.79 -6.53 4.04
C SER A 76 14.12 -6.39 2.67
N GLN A 77 13.44 -7.44 2.20
CA GLN A 77 12.73 -7.42 0.93
C GLN A 77 11.65 -6.32 0.88
N ALA A 78 10.94 -6.09 1.98
CA ALA A 78 9.92 -5.04 2.07
C ALA A 78 10.53 -3.62 2.06
N MET A 79 11.72 -3.45 2.65
CA MET A 79 12.47 -2.19 2.62
C MET A 79 13.07 -1.89 1.25
N ASP A 80 13.52 -2.92 0.54
CA ASP A 80 14.21 -2.80 -0.76
C ASP A 80 13.26 -2.70 -1.97
N ALA A 81 11.98 -3.03 -1.78
CA ALA A 81 10.97 -3.01 -2.84
C ALA A 81 10.77 -1.60 -3.42
N GLY A 82 10.82 -1.48 -4.75
CA GLY A 82 10.83 -0.19 -5.46
C GLY A 82 9.45 0.29 -5.89
N SER A 83 8.55 -0.62 -6.25
CA SER A 83 7.17 -0.27 -6.65
C SER A 83 6.14 -0.51 -5.54
N VAL A 84 4.95 0.08 -5.71
CA VAL A 84 3.79 -0.14 -4.83
C VAL A 84 3.41 -1.62 -4.81
N GLY A 85 3.32 -2.26 -5.98
CA GLY A 85 3.02 -3.69 -6.09
C GLY A 85 4.09 -4.60 -5.48
N GLU A 86 5.38 -4.28 -5.65
CA GLU A 86 6.47 -5.03 -5.02
C GLU A 86 6.43 -4.91 -3.49
N LYS A 87 6.22 -3.70 -2.98
CA LYS A 87 6.03 -3.46 -1.54
C LYS A 87 4.84 -4.29 -1.04
N ALA A 88 3.70 -4.25 -1.73
CA ALA A 88 2.51 -4.99 -1.28
C ALA A 88 2.77 -6.51 -1.14
N LYS A 89 3.51 -7.10 -2.08
CA LYS A 89 3.90 -8.51 -2.04
C LYS A 89 4.87 -8.81 -0.89
N ALA A 90 5.91 -7.99 -0.73
CA ALA A 90 6.89 -8.19 0.34
C ALA A 90 6.26 -8.00 1.73
N GLU A 91 5.39 -7.00 1.89
CA GLU A 91 4.65 -6.78 3.14
C GLU A 91 3.67 -7.93 3.44
N SER A 92 3.10 -8.59 2.43
CA SER A 92 2.29 -9.81 2.57
C SER A 92 3.10 -10.95 3.18
N LEU A 93 4.29 -11.22 2.64
CA LEU A 93 5.20 -12.25 3.15
C LEU A 93 5.62 -11.96 4.59
N LEU A 94 5.91 -10.69 4.90
CA LEU A 94 6.27 -10.26 6.25
C LEU A 94 5.10 -10.43 7.23
N SER A 95 3.89 -10.03 6.85
CA SER A 95 2.68 -10.26 7.66
C SER A 95 2.44 -11.76 7.90
N GLY A 96 2.68 -12.61 6.89
CA GLY A 96 2.61 -14.06 7.01
C GLY A 96 3.61 -14.63 8.02
N ALA A 97 4.87 -14.20 7.96
CA ALA A 97 5.91 -14.65 8.90
C ALA A 97 5.64 -14.18 10.34
N LEU A 98 5.16 -12.95 10.52
CA LEU A 98 4.69 -12.46 11.83
C LEU A 98 3.50 -13.27 12.35
N GLY A 99 2.62 -13.72 11.45
CA GLY A 99 1.53 -14.65 11.76
C GLY A 99 2.03 -16.01 12.27
N GLN A 100 3.03 -16.59 11.60
CA GLN A 100 3.66 -17.83 12.04
C GLN A 100 4.32 -17.70 13.42
N LEU A 101 5.02 -16.57 13.65
CA LEU A 101 5.59 -16.26 14.97
C LEU A 101 4.52 -16.26 16.06
N ARG A 102 3.35 -15.62 15.83
CA ARG A 102 2.23 -15.62 16.78
C ARG A 102 1.74 -17.02 17.13
N VAL A 103 1.67 -17.93 16.16
CA VAL A 103 1.30 -19.33 16.41
C VAL A 103 2.35 -20.01 17.28
N GLN A 104 3.63 -19.80 16.98
CA GLN A 104 4.71 -20.46 17.71
C GLN A 104 4.85 -19.96 19.16
N ILE A 105 4.50 -18.71 19.43
CA ILE A 105 4.52 -18.12 20.80
C ILE A 105 3.60 -18.87 21.77
N GLU A 106 2.56 -19.55 21.31
CA GLU A 106 1.70 -20.36 22.18
C GLU A 106 2.47 -21.48 22.91
N ASN A 107 3.60 -21.93 22.33
CA ASN A 107 4.50 -22.90 22.95
C ASN A 107 5.44 -22.28 24.01
N TYR A 108 5.43 -20.96 24.19
CA TYR A 108 6.35 -20.21 25.06
C TYR A 108 5.58 -19.29 26.03
N PRO A 109 5.00 -19.83 27.13
CA PRO A 109 4.20 -19.05 28.08
C PRO A 109 4.94 -17.86 28.70
N ASP A 110 6.24 -17.99 28.99
CA ASP A 110 7.04 -16.93 29.59
C ASP A 110 7.21 -15.72 28.65
N LEU A 111 7.35 -15.97 27.35
CA LEU A 111 7.40 -14.91 26.33
C LEU A 111 6.02 -14.28 26.15
N LYS A 112 4.96 -15.11 26.15
CA LYS A 112 3.57 -14.65 26.05
C LYS A 112 3.19 -13.72 27.21
N ALA A 113 3.75 -13.94 28.40
CA ALA A 113 3.54 -13.09 29.58
C ALA A 113 4.53 -11.92 29.68
N ASN A 114 5.52 -11.82 28.79
CA ASN A 114 6.53 -10.77 28.84
C ASN A 114 5.92 -9.41 28.45
N GLN A 115 6.01 -8.43 29.34
CA GLN A 115 5.41 -7.10 29.15
C GLN A 115 5.99 -6.34 27.95
N ASN A 116 7.29 -6.44 27.70
CA ASN A 116 7.93 -5.78 26.55
C ASN A 116 7.46 -6.41 25.23
N PHE A 117 7.31 -7.74 25.21
CA PHE A 117 6.77 -8.45 24.06
C PHE A 117 5.31 -8.05 23.78
N LEU A 118 4.47 -8.01 24.82
CA LEU A 118 3.07 -7.60 24.69
C LEU A 118 2.92 -6.17 24.17
N ALA A 119 3.73 -5.23 24.69
CA ALA A 119 3.74 -3.85 24.20
C ALA A 119 4.17 -3.75 22.72
N LEU A 120 5.22 -4.47 22.31
CA LEU A 120 5.65 -4.51 20.91
C LEU A 120 4.59 -5.15 20.00
N GLN A 121 3.92 -6.20 20.47
CA GLN A 121 2.84 -6.84 19.72
C GLN A 121 1.65 -5.89 19.54
N GLU A 122 1.29 -5.13 20.57
CA GLU A 122 0.24 -4.11 20.50
C GLU A 122 0.60 -3.00 19.50
N GLU A 123 1.84 -2.49 19.56
CA GLU A 123 2.31 -1.48 18.60
C GLU A 123 2.30 -1.98 17.15
N LEU A 124 2.76 -3.21 16.92
CA LEU A 124 2.75 -3.83 15.60
C LEU A 124 1.32 -4.04 15.09
N THR A 125 0.42 -4.51 15.96
CA THR A 125 -1.00 -4.71 15.61
C THR A 125 -1.69 -3.37 15.32
N GLY A 126 -1.43 -2.35 16.12
CA GLY A 126 -1.93 -1.00 15.89
C GLY A 126 -1.40 -0.40 14.58
N THR A 127 -0.14 -0.66 14.24
CA THR A 127 0.47 -0.25 12.97
C THR A 127 -0.18 -0.98 11.79
N GLU A 128 -0.42 -2.29 11.91
CA GLU A 128 -1.11 -3.08 10.87
C GLU A 128 -2.53 -2.59 10.60
N ASN A 129 -3.28 -2.26 11.66
CA ASN A 129 -4.63 -1.71 11.54
C ASN A 129 -4.61 -0.36 10.80
N ARG A 130 -3.63 0.51 11.10
CA ARG A 130 -3.44 1.79 10.38
C ARG A 130 -3.05 1.56 8.93
N ILE A 131 -2.15 0.63 8.63
CA ILE A 131 -1.78 0.26 7.25
C ILE A 131 -3.03 -0.18 6.48
N SER A 132 -3.87 -1.03 7.07
CA SER A 132 -5.09 -1.51 6.42
C SER A 132 -6.07 -0.38 6.08
N PHE A 133 -6.28 0.56 7.02
CA PHE A 133 -7.13 1.73 6.79
C PHE A 133 -6.53 2.69 5.74
N SER A 134 -5.23 3.01 5.85
CA SER A 134 -4.52 3.86 4.89
C SER A 134 -4.49 3.25 3.49
N ARG A 135 -4.39 1.92 3.39
CA ARG A 135 -4.50 1.18 2.12
C ARG A 135 -5.84 1.39 1.44
N GLN A 136 -6.95 1.28 2.20
CA GLN A 136 -8.27 1.55 1.64
C GLN A 136 -8.34 2.98 1.08
N ALA A 137 -7.95 3.97 1.89
CA ALA A 137 -7.95 5.36 1.46
C ALA A 137 -7.06 5.63 0.23
N TYR A 138 -5.88 5.01 0.16
CA TYR A 138 -5.00 5.08 -1.01
C TYR A 138 -5.65 4.48 -2.25
N ASN A 139 -6.20 3.27 -2.14
CA ASN A 139 -6.86 2.58 -3.24
C ASN A 139 -8.06 3.39 -3.75
N ASP A 140 -8.82 4.04 -2.87
CA ASP A 140 -9.90 4.94 -3.27
C ASP A 140 -9.38 6.14 -4.09
N GLN A 141 -8.27 6.76 -3.67
CA GLN A 141 -7.65 7.85 -4.44
C GLN A 141 -7.11 7.37 -5.80
N VAL A 142 -6.48 6.20 -5.84
CA VAL A 142 -6.01 5.56 -7.08
C VAL A 142 -7.19 5.31 -8.02
N LEU A 143 -8.30 4.79 -7.50
CA LEU A 143 -9.53 4.58 -8.28
C LEU A 143 -10.05 5.89 -8.87
N PHE A 144 -10.17 6.94 -8.07
CA PHE A 144 -10.64 8.25 -8.57
C PHE A 144 -9.70 8.82 -9.63
N PHE A 145 -8.39 8.73 -9.42
CA PHE A 145 -7.40 9.19 -10.37
C PHE A 145 -7.44 8.41 -11.68
N ASN A 146 -7.39 7.08 -11.61
CA ASN A 146 -7.43 6.18 -12.76
C ASN A 146 -8.73 6.35 -13.56
N ASN A 147 -9.89 6.45 -12.89
CA ASN A 147 -11.16 6.76 -13.56
C ASN A 147 -11.10 8.11 -14.27
N LYS A 148 -10.55 9.16 -13.63
CA LYS A 148 -10.48 10.50 -14.24
C LYS A 148 -9.59 10.53 -15.49
N ILE A 149 -8.47 9.81 -15.50
CA ILE A 149 -7.60 9.76 -16.69
C ILE A 149 -8.16 8.87 -17.80
N GLN A 150 -9.09 7.97 -17.51
CA GLN A 150 -9.74 7.10 -18.52
C GLN A 150 -11.04 7.70 -19.08
N MET A 151 -11.75 8.53 -18.32
CA MET A 151 -13.04 9.10 -18.73
C MET A 151 -12.89 10.26 -19.73
N PHE A 152 -13.83 10.35 -20.68
CA PHE A 152 -13.96 11.52 -21.55
C PHE A 152 -14.58 12.71 -20.80
N PRO A 153 -14.12 13.95 -21.00
CA PRO A 153 -13.06 14.38 -21.93
C PRO A 153 -11.65 14.42 -21.33
N SER A 154 -11.46 14.04 -20.07
CA SER A 154 -10.18 14.13 -19.38
C SER A 154 -9.11 13.18 -19.89
N ASN A 155 -9.48 12.08 -20.54
CA ASN A 155 -8.56 11.14 -21.19
C ASN A 155 -7.69 11.76 -22.31
N ILE A 156 -8.22 12.74 -23.05
CA ILE A 156 -7.46 13.46 -24.09
C ILE A 156 -6.35 14.28 -23.43
N VAL A 157 -6.71 15.01 -22.37
CA VAL A 157 -5.76 15.82 -21.60
C VAL A 157 -4.74 14.91 -20.91
N ALA A 158 -5.19 13.82 -20.31
CA ALA A 158 -4.34 12.83 -19.67
C ALA A 158 -3.29 12.26 -20.64
N GLY A 159 -3.71 11.83 -21.83
CA GLY A 159 -2.83 11.31 -22.86
C GLY A 159 -1.83 12.35 -23.38
N MET A 160 -2.29 13.59 -23.60
CA MET A 160 -1.44 14.68 -24.10
C MET A 160 -0.35 15.11 -23.10
N PHE A 161 -0.65 15.10 -21.80
CA PHE A 161 0.27 15.50 -20.73
C PHE A 161 0.93 14.33 -19.98
N GLY A 162 0.77 13.09 -20.47
CA GLY A 162 1.45 11.92 -19.93
C GLY A 162 1.00 11.50 -18.53
N PHE A 163 -0.28 11.68 -18.19
CA PHE A 163 -0.85 11.08 -16.99
C PHE A 163 -1.03 9.57 -17.20
N LYS A 164 -0.43 8.77 -16.32
CA LYS A 164 -0.46 7.31 -16.34
C LYS A 164 -1.26 6.80 -15.14
N GLU A 165 -1.79 5.59 -15.26
CA GLU A 165 -2.45 4.90 -14.16
C GLU A 165 -1.49 4.64 -13.01
N GLU A 166 -2.01 4.76 -11.79
CA GLU A 166 -1.30 4.41 -10.56
C GLU A 166 -1.69 2.99 -10.13
N GLU A 167 -0.74 2.27 -9.52
CA GLU A 167 -0.97 0.91 -9.04
C GLU A 167 -1.76 0.91 -7.72
N PHE A 168 -2.70 -0.02 -7.58
CA PHE A 168 -3.35 -0.27 -6.29
C PHE A 168 -2.39 -0.97 -5.32
N PHE A 169 -2.49 -0.62 -4.04
CA PHE A 169 -1.80 -1.33 -2.98
C PHE A 169 -2.69 -2.48 -2.51
N GLN A 170 -2.53 -3.64 -3.15
CA GLN A 170 -3.28 -4.85 -2.83
C GLN A 170 -2.33 -5.90 -2.26
N ILE A 171 -2.67 -6.38 -1.06
CA ILE A 171 -2.01 -7.55 -0.50
C ILE A 171 -2.62 -8.74 -1.23
N GLU A 172 -1.92 -9.27 -2.23
CA GLU A 172 -2.33 -10.49 -2.88
C GLU A 172 -2.31 -11.61 -1.83
N ASP A 173 -3.47 -12.15 -1.47
CA ASP A 173 -3.52 -13.41 -0.76
C ASP A 173 -3.21 -14.51 -1.79
N PRO A 174 -2.15 -15.31 -1.61
CA PRO A 174 -1.82 -16.40 -2.54
C PRO A 174 -3.00 -17.33 -2.80
N LYS A 175 -3.95 -17.43 -1.85
CA LYS A 175 -5.15 -18.25 -1.95
C LYS A 175 -6.25 -17.67 -2.83
N GLU A 176 -6.29 -16.35 -3.06
CA GLU A 176 -7.33 -15.72 -3.88
C GLU A 176 -7.12 -15.93 -5.40
N LYS A 177 -5.92 -16.31 -5.83
CA LYS A 177 -5.63 -16.65 -7.23
C LYS A 177 -5.89 -18.12 -7.58
N GLU A 178 -6.05 -18.99 -6.59
CA GLU A 178 -6.43 -20.38 -6.84
C GLU A 178 -7.94 -20.47 -7.05
N VAL A 179 -8.38 -20.29 -8.30
CA VAL A 179 -9.75 -20.61 -8.69
C VAL A 179 -10.01 -22.06 -8.28
N PRO A 180 -10.97 -22.35 -7.38
CA PRO A 180 -11.24 -23.71 -6.95
C PRO A 180 -11.62 -24.54 -8.18
N LYS A 181 -10.76 -25.49 -8.55
CA LYS A 181 -11.07 -26.48 -9.58
C LYS A 181 -12.11 -27.43 -9.00
N VAL A 182 -13.39 -27.10 -9.20
CA VAL A 182 -14.48 -28.01 -8.87
C VAL A 182 -14.44 -29.16 -9.87
N SER A 183 -13.80 -30.25 -9.47
CA SER A 183 -13.90 -31.53 -10.17
C SER A 183 -15.10 -32.25 -9.60
N PHE A 184 -16.18 -32.36 -10.38
CA PHE A 184 -17.21 -33.34 -10.10
C PHE A 184 -16.68 -34.69 -10.59
N SER A 185 -16.49 -35.61 -9.65
CA SER A 185 -16.24 -37.04 -9.91
C SER A 185 -17.28 -37.83 -9.13
#